data_AF-A0A1V4UMX7-F1
#
_entry.id   AF-A0A1V4UMX7-F1
#
_cell.length_a   1.000
_cell.length_b   1.000
_cell.length_c   1.000
_cell.angle_alpha   90.00
_cell.angle_beta   90.00
_cell.angle_gamma   90.00
#
_symmetry.space_group_name_H-M   'P 1'
#
loop_
_entity.id
_entity.type
_entity.pdbx_description
1 polymer ?
#
loop_
_entity_poly.entity_id
_entity_poly.type
_entity_poly.pdbx_seq_one_letter_code
_entity_poly.pdbx_strand_id
1 'polypeptide(L)'
;MKKVILITISLALLATGMAMAADPIPATTETQGITTSTAAVFYGTMTNTESVVWSESNLDLRNNPPLGQTYNIFGIPISSSFLWLKLDLDFLDIDGINIGEITFLAPERQSVMSYTESIIADNGYGEFNGVQALDTGNRVANQKNFNSVEQFDFVAFSDAMGRATTSESLLLDMASQGSDARERFMCPFATGDEGYIPAYCNVYEMGSSFSGSQVSMVTRASENHIAKSADVPTQVDYSVGLSGTGSVVSWINSHVMEGRTGGHLELDDPFGFPIHANFLWNYDTGAPFTGPGTGFMQSVDLTYKEKTTISGVIESFSKSMSVQDAVRRL
;
A
#
# COMPACT_ATOMS: atom_id res chain seq x y z
N MET A 1 -9.87 -45.36 4.37
CA MET A 1 -9.07 -44.75 3.29
C MET A 1 -9.55 -43.35 2.90
N LYS A 2 -10.83 -43.13 2.55
CA LYS A 2 -11.36 -41.78 2.21
C LYS A 2 -11.14 -40.69 3.28
N LYS A 3 -11.27 -41.03 4.57
CA LYS A 3 -11.04 -40.09 5.69
C LYS A 3 -9.56 -39.70 5.86
N VAL A 4 -8.64 -40.62 5.58
CA VAL A 4 -7.20 -40.35 5.66
C VAL A 4 -6.77 -39.44 4.51
N ILE A 5 -7.31 -39.66 3.30
CA ILE A 5 -7.08 -38.82 2.12
C ILE A 5 -7.61 -37.40 2.36
N LEU A 6 -8.82 -37.24 2.93
CA LEU A 6 -9.35 -35.93 3.27
C LEU A 6 -8.47 -35.20 4.30
N ILE A 7 -8.03 -35.88 5.35
CA ILE A 7 -7.12 -35.29 6.35
C ILE A 7 -5.78 -34.89 5.73
N THR A 8 -5.21 -35.71 4.83
CA THR A 8 -3.95 -35.37 4.16
C THR A 8 -4.10 -34.22 3.17
N ILE A 9 -5.22 -34.14 2.44
CA ILE A 9 -5.51 -33.00 1.55
C ILE A 9 -5.74 -31.72 2.37
N SER A 10 -6.49 -31.80 3.48
CA SER A 10 -6.68 -30.66 4.38
C SER A 10 -5.37 -30.20 5.02
N LEU A 11 -4.52 -31.13 5.44
CA LEU A 11 -3.20 -30.82 6.03
C LEU A 11 -2.23 -30.28 4.97
N ALA A 12 -2.29 -30.77 3.73
CA ALA A 12 -1.51 -30.25 2.62
C ALA A 12 -1.96 -28.84 2.21
N LEU A 13 -3.28 -28.57 2.19
CA LEU A 13 -3.85 -27.23 1.96
C LEU A 13 -3.54 -26.25 3.11
N LEU A 14 -3.39 -26.75 4.34
CA LEU A 14 -2.94 -25.97 5.49
C LEU A 14 -1.42 -25.75 5.49
N ALA A 15 -0.65 -26.61 4.82
CA ALA A 15 0.80 -26.53 4.72
C ALA A 15 1.29 -25.66 3.56
N THR A 16 0.45 -25.38 2.56
CA THR A 16 0.70 -24.34 1.55
C THR A 16 0.35 -22.97 2.15
N GLY A 17 1.24 -22.47 3.02
CA GLY A 17 1.13 -21.11 3.57
C GLY A 17 1.23 -20.06 2.46
N MET A 18 0.50 -18.97 2.56
CA MET A 18 0.77 -17.79 1.73
C MET A 18 2.09 -17.19 2.23
N ALA A 19 3.09 -17.03 1.38
CA ALA A 19 4.27 -16.20 1.70
C ALA A 19 4.01 -14.78 1.16
N MET A 20 4.67 -13.74 1.67
CA MET A 20 4.26 -12.35 1.39
C MET A 20 5.41 -11.55 0.75
N ALA A 21 5.07 -10.59 -0.10
CA ALA A 21 6.02 -9.76 -0.87
C ALA A 21 6.01 -8.27 -0.49
N ALA A 22 4.86 -7.74 -0.05
CA ALA A 22 4.74 -6.37 0.45
C ALA A 22 4.29 -6.35 1.92
N ASP A 23 4.77 -5.37 2.67
CA ASP A 23 4.59 -5.30 4.11
C ASP A 23 3.59 -4.18 4.49
N PRO A 24 2.43 -4.47 5.09
CA PRO A 24 1.56 -3.41 5.57
C PRO A 24 2.20 -2.58 6.68
N ILE A 25 1.83 -1.29 6.72
CA ILE A 25 2.31 -0.38 7.76
C ILE A 25 1.45 -0.58 9.00
N PRO A 26 2.05 -0.67 10.21
CA PRO A 26 1.28 -0.80 11.43
C PRO A 26 0.62 0.54 11.77
N ALA A 27 -0.62 0.49 12.28
CA ALA A 27 -1.30 1.68 12.77
C ALA A 27 -0.50 2.35 13.91
N THR A 28 -0.59 3.68 13.98
CA THR A 28 -0.10 4.42 15.16
C THR A 28 -0.87 4.04 16.44
N THR A 29 -0.38 4.48 17.60
CA THR A 29 -1.01 4.19 18.91
C THR A 29 -2.43 4.73 19.04
N GLU A 30 -2.73 5.82 18.33
CA GLU A 30 -4.06 6.42 18.28
C GLU A 30 -4.63 6.29 16.87
N THR A 31 -5.81 5.68 16.75
CA THR A 31 -6.48 5.52 15.47
C THR A 31 -7.55 6.59 15.29
N GLN A 32 -7.67 7.14 14.10
CA GLN A 32 -8.65 8.15 13.72
C GLN A 32 -9.59 7.57 12.67
N GLY A 33 -10.88 7.88 12.83
CA GLY A 33 -11.90 7.57 11.84
C GLY A 33 -12.54 8.87 11.35
N ILE A 34 -12.58 9.07 10.03
CA ILE A 34 -13.27 10.19 9.39
C ILE A 34 -14.34 9.59 8.48
N THR A 35 -15.58 10.08 8.59
CA THR A 35 -16.66 9.64 7.73
C THR A 35 -17.48 10.84 7.30
N THR A 36 -17.69 10.97 5.99
CA THR A 36 -18.54 11.99 5.38
C THR A 36 -19.65 11.29 4.61
N SER A 37 -20.82 11.90 4.61
CA SER A 37 -21.92 11.50 3.74
C SER A 37 -22.61 12.77 3.25
N THR A 38 -22.74 12.87 1.94
CA THR A 38 -23.36 14.01 1.28
C THR A 38 -24.45 13.47 0.36
N ALA A 39 -25.69 13.87 0.62
CA ALA A 39 -26.82 13.59 -0.25
C ALA A 39 -27.44 14.92 -0.70
N ALA A 40 -27.61 15.10 -2.01
CA ALA A 40 -28.17 16.31 -2.57
C ALA A 40 -29.05 16.00 -3.78
N VAL A 41 -30.20 16.67 -3.84
CA VAL A 41 -31.03 16.76 -5.04
C VAL A 41 -31.09 18.22 -5.42
N PHE A 42 -30.74 18.55 -6.65
CA PHE A 42 -30.57 19.94 -7.07
C PHE A 42 -31.14 20.23 -8.46
N TYR A 43 -31.54 21.49 -8.64
CA TYR A 43 -31.83 22.11 -9.92
C TYR A 43 -30.86 23.27 -10.08
N GLY A 44 -30.06 23.28 -11.15
CA GLY A 44 -29.03 24.28 -11.40
C GLY A 44 -27.63 23.72 -11.19
N THR A 45 -26.84 24.37 -10.33
CA THR A 45 -25.41 24.09 -10.17
C THR A 45 -25.12 23.33 -8.88
N MET A 46 -24.26 22.33 -8.95
CA MET A 46 -23.69 21.61 -7.82
C MET A 46 -22.17 21.53 -7.99
N THR A 47 -21.47 21.64 -6.87
CA THR A 47 -20.04 21.39 -6.80
C THR A 47 -19.76 20.56 -5.56
N ASN A 48 -19.09 19.43 -5.75
CA ASN A 48 -18.49 18.66 -4.68
C ASN A 48 -16.99 18.53 -4.99
N THR A 49 -16.17 18.67 -3.96
CA THR A 49 -14.73 18.45 -4.03
C THR A 49 -14.30 17.78 -2.75
N GLU A 50 -13.68 16.62 -2.90
CA GLU A 50 -13.19 15.82 -1.78
C GLU A 50 -11.72 15.50 -2.03
N SER A 51 -10.92 15.63 -0.98
CA SER A 51 -9.48 15.39 -1.06
C SER A 51 -8.96 14.82 0.24
N VAL A 52 -8.21 13.74 0.14
CA VAL A 52 -7.50 13.11 1.25
C VAL A 52 -6.05 12.94 0.84
N VAL A 53 -5.14 13.30 1.74
CA VAL A 53 -3.73 12.95 1.64
C VAL A 53 -3.36 12.37 2.99
N TRP A 54 -2.84 11.15 2.96
CA TRP A 54 -2.50 10.41 4.15
C TRP A 54 -1.11 9.81 3.96
N SER A 55 -0.19 10.20 4.83
CA SER A 55 1.15 9.64 4.88
C SER A 55 1.35 8.96 6.22
N GLU A 56 1.92 7.76 6.20
CA GLU A 56 2.23 6.99 7.41
C GLU A 56 3.59 6.33 7.29
N SER A 57 4.27 6.20 8.43
CA SER A 57 5.55 5.49 8.53
C SER A 57 5.62 4.78 9.88
N ASN A 58 6.36 3.67 9.93
CA ASN A 58 6.77 3.08 11.21
C ASN A 58 7.91 3.86 11.89
N LEU A 59 8.46 4.90 11.26
CA LEU A 59 9.45 5.85 11.80
C LEU A 59 8.96 7.31 11.69
N ASP A 60 9.83 8.27 12.01
CA ASP A 60 9.49 9.70 12.02
C ASP A 60 9.27 10.27 10.61
N LEU A 61 8.02 10.57 10.26
CA LEU A 61 7.62 11.21 8.99
C LEU A 61 8.28 12.58 8.73
N ARG A 62 8.78 13.28 9.75
CA ARG A 62 9.48 14.58 9.55
C ARG A 62 10.83 14.40 8.88
N ASN A 63 11.38 13.20 8.98
CA ASN A 63 12.55 12.77 8.28
C ASN A 63 12.05 12.20 6.95
N ASN A 64 11.81 13.03 5.93
CA ASN A 64 11.36 12.58 4.62
C ASN A 64 12.14 13.31 3.50
N PRO A 65 12.80 12.60 2.57
CA PRO A 65 12.90 11.14 2.49
C PRO A 65 14.07 10.65 3.34
N PRO A 66 13.93 9.56 4.12
CA PRO A 66 15.00 8.58 3.99
C PRO A 66 14.55 7.13 4.19
N LEU A 67 14.33 6.45 3.08
CA LEU A 67 14.45 4.99 2.97
C LEU A 67 15.95 4.59 2.91
N GLY A 68 16.73 5.03 3.91
CA GLY A 68 18.15 4.71 4.09
C GLY A 68 18.95 5.81 4.79
N GLN A 69 18.98 5.82 6.13
CA GLN A 69 19.94 6.64 6.87
C GLN A 69 21.29 5.90 6.97
N THR A 70 22.27 6.34 6.19
CA THR A 70 23.70 6.10 6.49
C THR A 70 24.04 6.76 7.81
N TYR A 71 24.11 5.98 8.89
CA TYR A 71 24.71 6.47 10.13
C TYR A 71 26.22 6.32 10.03
N ASN A 72 26.97 7.30 10.54
CA ASN A 72 28.40 7.16 10.78
C ASN A 72 28.57 6.84 12.26
N ILE A 73 28.63 5.56 12.60
CA ILE A 73 28.93 5.12 13.96
C ILE A 73 30.45 5.04 14.08
N PHE A 74 31.05 5.84 14.96
CA PHE A 74 32.50 5.88 15.19
C PHE A 74 33.38 6.10 13.94
N GLY A 75 32.85 6.82 12.92
CA GLY A 75 33.57 7.05 11.65
C GLY A 75 33.59 5.85 10.71
N ILE A 76 32.82 4.78 11.02
CA ILE A 76 32.56 3.67 10.12
C ILE A 76 31.25 3.99 9.37
N PRO A 77 31.29 4.08 8.03
CA PRO A 77 30.06 4.21 7.26
C PRO A 77 29.29 2.89 7.35
N ILE A 78 28.18 2.87 8.10
CA ILE A 78 27.23 1.74 8.04
C ILE A 78 26.28 1.98 6.87
N SER A 79 26.43 1.18 5.82
CA SER A 79 25.62 1.22 4.60
C SER A 79 24.27 0.53 4.81
N SER A 80 23.37 0.68 3.83
CA SER A 80 22.09 -0.04 3.66
C SER A 80 22.21 -1.58 3.58
N SER A 81 23.40 -2.13 3.86
CA SER A 81 23.71 -3.56 3.85
C SER A 81 23.27 -4.26 5.14
N PHE A 82 23.00 -3.48 6.19
CA PHE A 82 22.49 -3.97 7.47
C PHE A 82 20.99 -3.76 7.55
N LEU A 83 20.23 -4.84 7.69
CA LEU A 83 18.78 -4.76 7.89
C LEU A 83 18.44 -4.23 9.29
N TRP A 84 19.25 -4.59 10.28
CA TRP A 84 19.29 -3.98 11.61
C TRP A 84 20.68 -4.08 12.22
N LEU A 85 20.97 -3.15 13.12
CA LEU A 85 22.18 -3.12 13.95
C LEU A 85 21.78 -2.77 15.38
N LYS A 86 22.14 -3.64 16.31
CA LYS A 86 21.93 -3.42 17.74
C LYS A 86 23.24 -3.56 18.50
N LEU A 87 23.50 -2.62 19.41
CA LEU A 87 24.56 -2.75 20.39
C LEU A 87 23.92 -3.01 21.74
N ASP A 88 24.31 -4.10 22.37
CA ASP A 88 24.04 -4.31 23.78
C ASP A 88 25.15 -3.60 24.57
N LEU A 89 24.78 -2.48 25.21
CA LEU A 89 25.70 -1.66 26.00
C LEU A 89 25.58 -1.96 27.50
N ASP A 90 25.06 -3.14 27.88
CA ASP A 90 24.98 -3.57 29.27
C ASP A 90 26.35 -3.59 29.97
N PHE A 91 27.44 -3.64 29.20
CA PHE A 91 28.81 -3.54 29.72
C PHE A 91 29.26 -2.12 30.12
N LEU A 92 28.55 -1.08 29.70
CA LEU A 92 28.82 0.33 30.06
C LEU A 92 27.91 0.75 31.22
N ASP A 93 28.17 0.21 32.41
CA ASP A 93 27.58 0.76 33.64
C ASP A 93 28.29 2.08 33.99
N ILE A 94 27.66 3.21 33.66
CA ILE A 94 28.11 4.54 34.08
C ILE A 94 27.24 4.96 35.25
N ASP A 95 27.82 4.90 36.46
CA ASP A 95 27.22 5.43 37.69
C ASP A 95 25.87 4.78 38.07
N GLY A 96 25.69 3.49 37.79
CA GLY A 96 24.48 2.72 38.09
C GLY A 96 23.36 2.88 37.06
N ILE A 97 23.65 3.54 35.93
CA ILE A 97 22.74 3.65 34.78
C ILE A 97 23.17 2.60 33.76
N ASN A 98 22.44 1.48 33.73
CA ASN A 98 22.51 0.53 32.62
C ASN A 98 21.90 1.19 31.37
N ILE A 99 22.70 1.34 30.32
CA ILE A 99 22.30 2.04 29.09
C ILE A 99 21.42 1.16 28.18
N GLY A 100 21.30 -0.13 28.50
CA GLY A 100 20.50 -1.11 27.79
C GLY A 100 20.90 -1.30 26.32
N GLU A 101 19.95 -1.83 25.56
CA GLU A 101 20.08 -2.09 24.13
C GLU A 101 19.83 -0.81 23.32
N ILE A 102 20.77 -0.45 22.42
CA ILE A 102 20.57 0.62 21.45
C ILE A 102 20.38 0.03 20.06
N THR A 103 19.21 0.27 19.46
CA THR A 103 18.94 -0.06 18.05
C THR A 103 19.33 1.12 17.17
N PHE A 104 20.30 0.92 16.28
CA PHE A 104 20.86 1.97 15.41
C PHE A 104 20.23 2.02 14.02
N LEU A 105 19.70 0.89 13.56
CA LEU A 105 19.02 0.77 12.27
C LEU A 105 17.77 -0.08 12.47
N ALA A 106 16.61 0.48 12.17
CA ALA A 106 15.36 -0.23 12.02
C ALA A 106 14.85 0.05 10.60
N PRO A 107 14.43 -0.97 9.84
CA PRO A 107 14.01 -0.73 8.49
C PRO A 107 12.70 0.05 8.46
N GLU A 108 12.68 1.07 7.61
CA GLU A 108 11.51 1.91 7.42
C GLU A 108 10.53 1.33 6.39
N ARG A 109 9.25 1.53 6.66
CA ARG A 109 8.12 1.34 5.77
C ARG A 109 7.31 2.62 5.78
N GLN A 110 7.08 3.18 4.61
CA GLN A 110 6.29 4.38 4.41
C GLN A 110 5.18 4.12 3.38
N SER A 111 4.03 4.76 3.59
CA SER A 111 2.98 4.85 2.58
C SER A 111 2.53 6.29 2.40
N VAL A 112 2.07 6.57 1.19
CA VAL A 112 1.28 7.75 0.87
C VAL A 112 0.05 7.31 0.11
N MET A 113 -1.10 7.48 0.72
CA MET A 113 -2.39 7.39 0.07
C MET A 113 -2.87 8.79 -0.29
N SER A 114 -3.40 8.96 -1.49
CA SER A 114 -4.16 10.16 -1.82
C SER A 114 -5.41 9.83 -2.61
N TYR A 115 -6.47 10.55 -2.30
CA TYR A 115 -7.73 10.51 -3.02
C TYR A 115 -8.10 11.94 -3.38
N THR A 116 -8.49 12.14 -4.63
CA THR A 116 -9.01 13.44 -5.09
C THR A 116 -10.21 13.22 -5.96
N GLU A 117 -11.23 14.03 -5.72
CA GLU A 117 -12.47 13.98 -6.44
C GLU A 117 -13.00 15.39 -6.68
N SER A 118 -13.57 15.60 -7.85
CA SER A 118 -14.31 16.80 -8.18
C SER A 118 -15.50 16.46 -9.06
N ILE A 119 -16.67 16.90 -8.62
CA ILE A 119 -17.92 16.85 -9.37
C ILE A 119 -18.41 18.27 -9.55
N ILE A 120 -18.63 18.66 -10.80
CA ILE A 120 -19.24 19.93 -11.17
C ILE A 120 -20.39 19.62 -12.10
N ALA A 121 -21.60 19.96 -11.68
CA ALA A 121 -22.80 19.88 -12.48
C ALA A 121 -23.35 21.29 -12.64
N ASP A 122 -23.70 21.68 -13.85
CA ASP A 122 -24.31 22.97 -14.10
C ASP A 122 -25.53 22.86 -15.00
N ASN A 123 -26.54 23.67 -14.68
CA ASN A 123 -27.71 23.92 -15.50
C ASN A 123 -28.47 22.63 -15.89
N GLY A 124 -28.79 21.83 -14.88
CA GLY A 124 -29.58 20.61 -15.03
C GLY A 124 -30.25 20.19 -13.73
N TYR A 125 -30.91 19.04 -13.80
CA TYR A 125 -31.36 18.31 -12.62
C TYR A 125 -30.32 17.25 -12.28
N GLY A 126 -29.98 17.11 -11.00
CA GLY A 126 -29.11 16.05 -10.56
C GLY A 126 -29.39 15.55 -9.16
N GLU A 127 -28.98 14.32 -8.93
CA GLU A 127 -28.96 13.64 -7.66
C GLU A 127 -27.54 13.17 -7.39
N PHE A 128 -27.06 13.44 -6.19
CA PHE A 128 -25.74 13.04 -5.73
C PHE A 128 -25.86 12.37 -4.37
N ASN A 129 -25.19 11.23 -4.22
CA ASN A 129 -25.04 10.54 -2.96
C ASN A 129 -23.61 10.01 -2.85
N GLY A 130 -22.81 10.63 -2.01
CA GLY A 130 -21.44 10.24 -1.71
C GLY A 130 -21.33 9.77 -0.26
N VAL A 131 -20.59 8.69 -0.03
CA VAL A 131 -20.17 8.24 1.30
C VAL A 131 -18.68 7.94 1.25
N GLN A 132 -17.92 8.62 2.11
CA GLN A 132 -16.50 8.33 2.30
C GLN A 132 -16.22 7.96 3.74
N ALA A 133 -15.39 6.94 3.92
CA ALA A 133 -14.92 6.50 5.22
C ALA A 133 -13.42 6.25 5.16
N LEU A 134 -12.70 6.83 6.11
CA LEU A 134 -11.28 6.63 6.35
C LEU A 134 -11.11 6.15 7.80
N ASP A 135 -10.22 5.19 8.01
CA ASP A 135 -9.86 4.66 9.33
C ASP A 135 -8.38 4.26 9.34
N THR A 136 -7.62 4.87 10.24
CA THR A 136 -6.18 4.65 10.40
C THR A 136 -5.83 3.43 11.26
N GLY A 137 -6.84 2.68 11.70
CA GLY A 137 -6.66 1.46 12.48
C GLY A 137 -6.18 0.26 11.68
N ASN A 138 -5.55 -0.68 12.39
CA ASN A 138 -5.15 -1.96 11.83
C ASN A 138 -6.36 -2.72 11.29
N ARG A 139 -6.29 -3.13 10.03
CA ARG A 139 -7.31 -3.94 9.37
C ARG A 139 -6.89 -5.38 9.23
N VAL A 140 -7.89 -6.26 9.16
CA VAL A 140 -7.72 -7.65 8.71
C VAL A 140 -8.11 -7.77 7.24
N ALA A 141 -7.82 -8.91 6.62
CA ALA A 141 -8.24 -9.17 5.24
C ALA A 141 -9.75 -8.89 5.03
N ASN A 142 -10.08 -8.23 3.92
CA ASN A 142 -11.43 -7.77 3.55
C ASN A 142 -11.99 -6.59 4.37
N GLN A 143 -11.19 -5.95 5.21
CA GLN A 143 -11.50 -4.64 5.76
C GLN A 143 -10.72 -3.56 5.00
N LYS A 144 -11.23 -2.33 5.05
CA LYS A 144 -10.72 -1.22 4.26
C LYS A 144 -10.25 -0.10 5.18
N ASN A 145 -9.13 0.51 4.85
CA ASN A 145 -8.66 1.73 5.48
C ASN A 145 -9.34 2.95 4.87
N PHE A 146 -9.55 2.94 3.57
CA PHE A 146 -10.33 3.95 2.87
C PHE A 146 -11.40 3.30 1.99
N ASN A 147 -12.59 3.89 1.97
CA ASN A 147 -13.69 3.46 1.14
C ASN A 147 -14.57 4.65 0.76
N SER A 148 -14.59 5.00 -0.51
CA SER A 148 -15.50 5.95 -1.15
C SER A 148 -16.49 5.20 -2.03
N VAL A 149 -17.78 5.52 -1.90
CA VAL A 149 -18.84 5.06 -2.80
C VAL A 149 -19.65 6.26 -3.19
N GLU A 150 -19.74 6.50 -4.50
CA GLU A 150 -20.47 7.63 -5.03
C GLU A 150 -21.48 7.18 -6.05
N GLN A 151 -22.63 7.83 -6.01
CA GLN A 151 -23.65 7.76 -7.03
C GLN A 151 -23.96 9.18 -7.48
N PHE A 152 -23.87 9.40 -8.79
CA PHE A 152 -24.15 10.69 -9.39
C PHE A 152 -25.01 10.50 -10.64
N ASP A 153 -26.20 11.08 -10.59
CA ASP A 153 -27.18 11.08 -11.67
C ASP A 153 -27.42 12.53 -12.09
N PHE A 154 -27.33 12.82 -13.39
CA PHE A 154 -27.49 14.17 -13.92
C PHE A 154 -28.14 14.16 -15.31
N VAL A 155 -29.03 15.12 -15.53
CA VAL A 155 -29.65 15.41 -16.82
C VAL A 155 -29.67 16.92 -17.03
N ALA A 156 -29.01 17.39 -18.09
CA ALA A 156 -29.06 18.79 -18.51
C ALA A 156 -30.48 19.18 -18.97
N PHE A 157 -30.86 20.44 -18.77
CA PHE A 157 -32.11 20.96 -19.33
C PHE A 157 -32.02 21.10 -20.84
N SER A 158 -33.12 20.84 -21.56
CA SER A 158 -33.14 20.88 -23.03
C SER A 158 -32.98 22.27 -23.64
N ASP A 159 -33.35 23.30 -22.87
CA ASP A 159 -33.29 24.72 -23.23
C ASP A 159 -31.98 25.39 -22.80
N ALA A 160 -31.08 24.63 -22.18
CA ALA A 160 -29.91 25.14 -21.51
C ALA A 160 -28.67 24.27 -21.82
N MET A 161 -27.50 24.87 -22.01
CA MET A 161 -26.25 24.13 -22.29
C MET A 161 -25.67 23.51 -21.00
N GLY A 162 -26.47 22.69 -20.31
CA GLY A 162 -26.06 22.03 -19.08
C GLY A 162 -25.00 20.95 -19.31
N ARG A 163 -24.11 20.80 -18.32
CA ARG A 163 -22.99 19.87 -18.39
C ARG A 163 -22.61 19.42 -16.99
N ALA A 164 -22.31 18.12 -16.87
CA ALA A 164 -21.63 17.57 -15.73
C ALA A 164 -20.21 17.16 -16.10
N THR A 165 -19.28 17.38 -15.18
CA THR A 165 -17.90 16.92 -15.25
C THR A 165 -17.53 16.28 -13.92
N THR A 166 -16.99 15.07 -13.97
CA THR A 166 -16.48 14.36 -12.81
C THR A 166 -15.02 13.97 -13.06
N SER A 167 -14.22 13.99 -12.01
CA SER A 167 -12.85 13.49 -12.02
C SER A 167 -12.55 12.88 -10.67
N GLU A 168 -12.03 11.67 -10.66
CA GLU A 168 -11.69 10.94 -9.44
C GLU A 168 -10.37 10.21 -9.67
N SER A 169 -9.48 10.25 -8.67
CA SER A 169 -8.20 9.55 -8.66
C SER A 169 -7.89 9.03 -7.27
N LEU A 170 -7.46 7.77 -7.19
CA LEU A 170 -6.96 7.10 -6.01
C LEU A 170 -5.51 6.66 -6.27
N LEU A 171 -4.60 7.12 -5.42
CA LEU A 171 -3.19 6.76 -5.41
C LEU A 171 -2.86 6.02 -4.12
N LEU A 172 -2.08 4.95 -4.24
CA LEU A 172 -1.38 4.31 -3.14
C LEU A 172 0.08 4.12 -3.54
N ASP A 173 0.96 4.81 -2.83
CA ASP A 173 2.42 4.69 -2.92
C ASP A 173 2.91 4.00 -1.63
N MET A 174 3.69 2.94 -1.76
CA MET A 174 4.25 2.21 -0.63
C MET A 174 5.71 1.90 -0.89
N ALA A 175 6.54 2.13 0.11
CA ALA A 175 7.96 1.83 0.04
C ALA A 175 8.47 1.21 1.34
N SER A 176 9.40 0.27 1.22
CA SER A 176 10.02 -0.42 2.36
C SER A 176 11.47 -0.77 2.10
N GLN A 177 12.28 -0.73 3.16
CA GLN A 177 13.63 -1.28 3.18
C GLN A 177 13.67 -2.79 3.45
N GLY A 178 12.52 -3.47 3.52
CA GLY A 178 12.35 -4.86 3.95
C GLY A 178 12.28 -4.99 5.46
N SER A 179 11.83 -6.12 6.02
CA SER A 179 11.64 -6.26 7.47
C SER A 179 11.77 -7.70 7.93
N ASP A 180 11.95 -7.91 9.25
CA ASP A 180 11.85 -9.24 9.85
C ASP A 180 10.39 -9.74 9.81
N ALA A 181 10.21 -10.98 9.37
CA ALA A 181 8.94 -11.69 9.32
C ALA A 181 8.61 -12.42 10.64
N ARG A 182 9.59 -12.78 11.47
CA ARG A 182 9.45 -13.79 12.55
C ARG A 182 8.32 -13.51 13.54
N GLU A 183 8.04 -12.24 13.85
CA GLU A 183 7.02 -11.84 14.82
C GLU A 183 5.77 -11.20 14.21
N ARG A 184 5.71 -11.07 12.88
CA ARG A 184 4.66 -10.29 12.21
C ARG A 184 3.63 -11.15 11.48
N PHE A 185 3.91 -12.43 11.32
CA PHE A 185 3.01 -13.39 10.69
C PHE A 185 2.16 -14.07 11.77
N MET A 186 0.85 -14.14 11.56
CA MET A 186 -0.04 -14.99 12.33
C MET A 186 0.11 -16.46 11.87
N CYS A 187 0.45 -16.69 10.61
CA CYS A 187 0.67 -18.02 10.03
C CYS A 187 2.11 -18.50 10.27
N PRO A 188 2.35 -19.52 11.14
CA PRO A 188 3.70 -19.98 11.48
C PRO A 188 4.43 -20.69 10.33
N PHE A 189 3.75 -20.97 9.22
CA PHE A 189 4.31 -21.63 8.03
C PHE A 189 4.53 -20.67 6.85
N ALA A 190 4.25 -19.38 7.03
CA ALA A 190 4.28 -18.37 5.97
C ALA A 190 5.68 -17.74 5.74
N THR A 191 6.67 -18.05 6.57
CA THR A 191 8.04 -17.52 6.43
C THR A 191 8.79 -18.23 5.29
N GLY A 192 8.45 -17.90 4.04
CA GLY A 192 8.98 -18.54 2.83
C GLY A 192 10.25 -17.91 2.24
N ASP A 193 10.93 -17.02 2.98
CA ASP A 193 12.10 -16.25 2.52
C ASP A 193 13.11 -16.01 3.65
N GLU A 194 13.59 -17.10 4.27
CA GLU A 194 14.58 -17.09 5.37
C GLU A 194 14.17 -16.29 6.62
N GLY A 195 12.89 -15.92 6.73
CA GLY A 195 12.35 -15.12 7.83
C GLY A 195 12.32 -13.62 7.55
N TYR A 196 12.38 -13.18 6.29
CA TYR A 196 12.39 -11.77 5.91
C TYR A 196 11.27 -11.43 4.92
N ILE A 197 10.83 -10.17 4.96
CA ILE A 197 10.02 -9.55 3.91
C ILE A 197 10.94 -8.65 3.08
N PRO A 198 11.02 -8.82 1.75
CA PRO A 198 11.88 -8.00 0.91
C PRO A 198 11.52 -6.53 0.88
N ALA A 199 12.48 -5.70 0.48
CA ALA A 199 12.25 -4.31 0.13
C ALA A 199 11.31 -4.20 -1.10
N TYR A 200 10.48 -3.16 -1.13
CA TYR A 200 9.61 -2.87 -2.28
C TYR A 200 9.39 -1.37 -2.43
N CYS A 201 8.95 -0.95 -3.62
CA CYS A 201 8.56 0.42 -3.94
C CYS A 201 7.46 0.35 -5.01
N ASN A 202 6.23 0.25 -4.53
CA ASN A 202 5.05 -0.05 -5.31
C ASN A 202 4.16 1.19 -5.37
N VAL A 203 3.78 1.59 -6.59
CA VAL A 203 2.93 2.76 -6.84
C VAL A 203 1.74 2.34 -7.69
N TYR A 204 0.55 2.62 -7.19
CA TYR A 204 -0.71 2.35 -7.86
C TYR A 204 -1.53 3.62 -7.96
N GLU A 205 -2.02 3.92 -9.16
CA GLU A 205 -2.93 5.02 -9.41
C GLU A 205 -4.07 4.51 -10.28
N MET A 206 -5.30 4.75 -9.85
CA MET A 206 -6.50 4.39 -10.59
C MET A 206 -7.49 5.55 -10.57
N GLY A 207 -8.25 5.71 -11.64
CA GLY A 207 -9.24 6.79 -11.67
C GLY A 207 -10.18 6.73 -12.85
N SER A 208 -11.12 7.67 -12.82
CA SER A 208 -12.00 7.95 -13.95
C SER A 208 -12.34 9.42 -14.06
N SER A 209 -12.77 9.83 -15.24
CA SER A 209 -13.40 11.11 -15.46
C SER A 209 -14.53 10.96 -16.45
N PHE A 210 -15.60 11.73 -16.24
CA PHE A 210 -16.71 11.83 -17.17
C PHE A 210 -16.96 13.29 -17.49
N SER A 211 -17.40 13.57 -18.71
CA SER A 211 -17.97 14.87 -19.03
C SER A 211 -19.03 14.79 -20.11
N GLY A 212 -20.21 15.35 -19.85
CA GLY A 212 -21.36 15.22 -20.74
C GLY A 212 -22.61 15.94 -20.27
N SER A 213 -23.68 15.80 -21.04
CA SER A 213 -24.98 16.43 -20.76
C SER A 213 -25.93 15.54 -19.96
N GLN A 214 -25.65 14.23 -19.90
CA GLN A 214 -26.44 13.27 -19.13
C GLN A 214 -25.53 12.16 -18.65
N VAL A 215 -25.66 11.77 -17.39
CA VAL A 215 -24.97 10.62 -16.82
C VAL A 215 -25.77 9.99 -15.70
N SER A 216 -25.69 8.67 -15.62
CA SER A 216 -25.95 7.92 -14.40
C SER A 216 -24.68 7.13 -14.13
N MET A 217 -23.98 7.47 -13.05
CA MET A 217 -22.69 6.87 -12.71
C MET A 217 -22.61 6.44 -11.26
N VAL A 218 -21.88 5.36 -11.03
CA VAL A 218 -21.47 4.88 -9.72
C VAL A 218 -19.98 4.63 -9.74
N THR A 219 -19.26 5.23 -8.80
CA THR A 219 -17.85 4.97 -8.56
C THR A 219 -17.65 4.34 -7.19
N ARG A 220 -16.64 3.49 -7.09
CA ARG A 220 -16.20 2.91 -5.83
C ARG A 220 -14.68 2.91 -5.83
N ALA A 221 -14.10 3.59 -4.85
CA ALA A 221 -12.67 3.61 -4.61
C ALA A 221 -12.42 3.05 -3.22
N SER A 222 -11.51 2.11 -3.09
CA SER A 222 -11.13 1.58 -1.78
C SER A 222 -9.72 1.08 -1.73
N GLU A 223 -9.13 1.15 -0.55
CA GLU A 223 -7.84 0.54 -0.28
C GLU A 223 -7.76 -0.05 1.12
N ASN A 224 -6.78 -0.93 1.29
CA ASN A 224 -6.30 -1.43 2.56
C ASN A 224 -4.77 -1.43 2.52
N HIS A 225 -4.11 -0.70 3.42
CA HIS A 225 -2.64 -0.68 3.50
C HIS A 225 -2.10 -0.71 4.93
N ILE A 226 -2.98 -0.71 5.94
CA ILE A 226 -2.60 -0.72 7.35
C ILE A 226 -3.05 -2.00 8.03
N ALA A 227 -2.08 -2.71 8.57
CA ALA A 227 -2.33 -3.91 9.33
C ALA A 227 -1.21 -4.19 10.33
N LYS A 228 -1.60 -4.85 11.43
CA LYS A 228 -0.65 -5.31 12.44
C LYS A 228 0.17 -6.50 11.94
N SER A 229 -0.45 -7.36 11.15
CA SER A 229 0.16 -8.58 10.66
C SER A 229 0.57 -8.44 9.21
N ALA A 230 1.74 -9.01 8.89
CA ALA A 230 2.25 -9.19 7.54
C ALA A 230 1.31 -10.01 6.63
N ASP A 231 0.41 -10.82 7.23
CA ASP A 231 -0.49 -11.73 6.51
C ASP A 231 -1.68 -11.01 5.84
N VAL A 232 -1.86 -9.73 6.12
CA VAL A 232 -2.95 -8.93 5.55
C VAL A 232 -2.46 -8.30 4.25
N PRO A 233 -3.11 -8.59 3.11
CA PRO A 233 -2.69 -8.03 1.84
C PRO A 233 -2.96 -6.54 1.80
N THR A 234 -2.02 -5.80 1.21
CA THR A 234 -2.27 -4.43 0.81
C THR A 234 -3.02 -4.45 -0.52
N GLN A 235 -4.08 -3.66 -0.66
CA GLN A 235 -4.97 -3.73 -1.82
C GLN A 235 -5.45 -2.33 -2.18
N VAL A 236 -5.59 -2.09 -3.48
CA VAL A 236 -6.28 -0.92 -4.02
C VAL A 236 -7.28 -1.40 -5.08
N ASP A 237 -8.51 -0.96 -4.95
CA ASP A 237 -9.61 -1.29 -5.84
C ASP A 237 -10.30 -0.01 -6.30
N TYR A 238 -10.57 0.06 -7.59
CA TYR A 238 -11.35 1.13 -8.20
C TYR A 238 -12.34 0.55 -9.19
N SER A 239 -13.59 0.99 -9.14
CA SER A 239 -14.58 0.65 -10.16
C SER A 239 -15.41 1.86 -10.55
N VAL A 240 -15.71 1.95 -11.84
CA VAL A 240 -16.65 2.91 -12.40
C VAL A 240 -17.65 2.17 -13.27
N GLY A 241 -18.93 2.48 -13.08
CA GLY A 241 -20.01 2.05 -13.95
C GLY A 241 -20.83 3.27 -14.35
N LEU A 242 -21.05 3.49 -15.63
CA LEU A 242 -21.89 4.59 -16.10
C LEU A 242 -22.63 4.31 -17.39
N SER A 243 -23.70 5.08 -17.59
CA SER A 243 -24.40 5.25 -18.86
C SER A 243 -24.75 6.72 -19.04
N GLY A 244 -24.87 7.19 -20.28
CA GLY A 244 -25.17 8.60 -20.53
C GLY A 244 -24.72 9.11 -21.88
N THR A 245 -24.73 10.43 -22.04
CA THR A 245 -24.26 11.11 -23.26
C THR A 245 -23.10 12.03 -22.90
N GLY A 246 -21.91 11.72 -23.42
CA GLY A 246 -20.70 12.45 -23.07
C GLY A 246 -19.43 11.74 -23.50
N SER A 247 -18.36 11.99 -22.77
CA SER A 247 -17.08 11.31 -22.88
C SER A 247 -16.67 10.78 -21.51
N VAL A 248 -16.26 9.51 -21.46
CA VAL A 248 -15.70 8.88 -20.26
C VAL A 248 -14.26 8.47 -20.52
N VAL A 249 -13.43 8.58 -19.50
CA VAL A 249 -12.07 8.06 -19.45
C VAL A 249 -11.92 7.27 -18.14
N SER A 250 -11.32 6.09 -18.19
CA SER A 250 -10.89 5.38 -16.98
C SER A 250 -9.53 4.73 -17.20
N TRP A 251 -8.68 4.79 -16.17
CA TRP A 251 -7.28 4.38 -16.27
C TRP A 251 -6.78 3.71 -15.00
N ILE A 252 -5.73 2.92 -15.20
CA ILE A 252 -4.87 2.34 -14.18
C ILE A 252 -3.43 2.56 -14.60
N ASN A 253 -2.62 3.06 -13.67
CA ASN A 253 -1.18 3.08 -13.74
C ASN A 253 -0.65 2.28 -12.55
N SER A 254 0.22 1.32 -12.81
CA SER A 254 0.85 0.50 -11.78
C SER A 254 2.33 0.41 -12.07
N HIS A 255 3.12 0.56 -11.03
CA HIS A 255 4.56 0.37 -11.03
C HIS A 255 4.93 -0.47 -9.81
N VAL A 256 5.36 -1.70 -10.04
CA VAL A 256 5.70 -2.66 -8.99
C VAL A 256 7.20 -2.90 -9.05
N MET A 257 7.89 -2.55 -7.98
CA MET A 257 9.30 -2.87 -7.80
C MET A 257 9.45 -3.65 -6.52
N GLU A 258 9.53 -4.98 -6.64
CA GLU A 258 9.65 -5.87 -5.49
C GLU A 258 11.01 -6.54 -5.44
N GLY A 259 11.53 -6.64 -4.23
CA GLY A 259 12.75 -7.34 -3.93
C GLY A 259 12.54 -8.84 -3.72
N ARG A 260 13.64 -9.56 -3.56
CA ARG A 260 13.71 -10.92 -3.01
C ARG A 260 14.84 -10.98 -2.00
N THR A 261 14.72 -11.84 -0.99
CA THR A 261 15.78 -12.00 0.02
C THR A 261 17.01 -12.63 -0.61
N GLY A 262 18.17 -12.11 -0.19
CA GLY A 262 19.48 -12.64 -0.53
C GLY A 262 20.00 -13.64 0.46
N GLY A 263 21.30 -13.87 0.44
CA GLY A 263 21.89 -14.59 1.56
C GLY A 263 21.87 -13.67 2.79
N HIS A 264 21.56 -14.22 3.95
CA HIS A 264 21.64 -13.52 5.21
C HIS A 264 22.70 -14.12 6.13
N LEU A 265 23.40 -13.27 6.88
CA LEU A 265 24.34 -13.66 7.92
C LEU A 265 23.97 -12.91 9.19
N GLU A 266 23.53 -13.67 10.19
CA GLU A 266 23.40 -13.18 11.55
C GLU A 266 24.77 -13.25 12.21
N LEU A 267 25.27 -12.08 12.64
CA LEU A 267 26.47 -11.95 13.44
C LEU A 267 26.02 -11.73 14.88
N ASP A 268 26.39 -12.69 15.72
CA ASP A 268 26.21 -12.65 17.16
C ASP A 268 27.58 -12.54 17.81
N ASP A 269 27.75 -11.52 18.66
CA ASP A 269 29.00 -11.11 19.27
C ASP A 269 30.24 -11.10 18.34
N PRO A 270 30.19 -10.45 17.15
CA PRO A 270 31.32 -10.41 16.24
C PRO A 270 32.53 -9.79 16.94
N PHE A 271 33.63 -10.55 16.93
CA PHE A 271 34.91 -10.17 17.56
C PHE A 271 34.86 -10.02 19.10
N GLY A 272 33.87 -10.61 19.77
CA GLY A 272 33.73 -10.57 21.24
C GLY A 272 33.17 -9.26 21.78
N PHE A 273 32.58 -8.43 20.92
CA PHE A 273 31.77 -7.28 21.31
C PHE A 273 30.29 -7.65 21.31
N PRO A 274 29.49 -7.17 22.28
CA PRO A 274 28.04 -7.40 22.36
C PRO A 274 27.27 -6.68 21.23
N ILE A 275 27.42 -7.17 20.00
CA ILE A 275 26.84 -6.61 18.79
C ILE A 275 25.99 -7.68 18.11
N HIS A 276 24.73 -7.35 17.85
CA HIS A 276 23.86 -8.18 17.03
C HIS A 276 23.59 -7.46 15.71
N ALA A 277 24.02 -8.07 14.61
CA ALA A 277 23.87 -7.49 13.27
C ALA A 277 23.34 -8.52 12.28
N ASN A 278 22.46 -8.07 11.39
CA ASN A 278 22.01 -8.87 10.27
C ASN A 278 22.49 -8.27 8.95
N PHE A 279 23.26 -9.06 8.21
CA PHE A 279 23.82 -8.67 6.94
C PHE A 279 23.12 -9.39 5.79
N LEU A 280 22.68 -8.63 4.79
CA LEU A 280 22.10 -9.15 3.56
C LEU A 280 23.06 -8.97 2.38
N TRP A 281 23.27 -10.03 1.60
CA TRP A 281 24.05 -9.96 0.36
C TRP A 281 23.29 -10.49 -0.85
N ASN A 282 23.55 -9.84 -1.98
CA ASN A 282 23.07 -10.26 -3.28
C ASN A 282 24.04 -11.30 -3.85
N TYR A 283 23.66 -12.58 -3.79
CA TYR A 283 24.49 -13.66 -4.34
C TYR A 283 24.63 -13.60 -5.87
N ASP A 284 23.73 -12.92 -6.60
CA ASP A 284 23.85 -12.73 -8.07
C ASP A 284 25.05 -11.85 -8.44
N THR A 285 25.50 -11.00 -7.51
CA THR A 285 26.65 -10.12 -7.72
C THR A 285 28.00 -10.72 -7.32
N GLY A 286 28.00 -11.93 -6.74
CA GLY A 286 29.21 -12.71 -6.48
C GLY A 286 30.17 -12.16 -5.42
N ALA A 287 29.86 -11.05 -4.76
CA ALA A 287 30.73 -10.42 -3.77
C ALA A 287 30.02 -10.28 -2.41
N PRO A 288 30.32 -11.14 -1.42
CA PRO A 288 29.98 -10.83 -0.05
C PRO A 288 30.87 -9.64 0.39
N PHE A 289 30.25 -8.62 0.99
CA PHE A 289 30.94 -7.50 1.67
C PHE A 289 31.70 -6.47 0.81
N THR A 290 31.59 -6.45 -0.53
CA THR A 290 32.18 -5.37 -1.35
C THR A 290 31.30 -4.92 -2.53
N GLY A 291 31.05 -3.61 -2.63
CA GLY A 291 30.40 -2.98 -3.78
C GLY A 291 28.87 -2.87 -3.73
N PRO A 292 28.21 -2.45 -4.83
CA PRO A 292 26.75 -2.23 -4.92
C PRO A 292 25.91 -3.52 -4.82
N GLY A 293 26.53 -4.66 -4.48
CA GLY A 293 25.94 -5.99 -4.35
C GLY A 293 25.48 -6.38 -2.94
N THR A 294 25.12 -5.40 -2.11
CA THR A 294 24.66 -5.64 -0.73
C THR A 294 23.21 -5.16 -0.57
N GLY A 295 22.41 -5.84 0.25
CA GLY A 295 20.98 -5.59 0.41
C GLY A 295 20.07 -6.50 -0.41
N PHE A 296 18.77 -6.16 -0.44
CA PHE A 296 17.76 -6.90 -1.20
C PHE A 296 18.03 -6.85 -2.70
N MET A 297 17.67 -7.93 -3.39
CA MET A 297 17.77 -8.03 -4.85
C MET A 297 16.47 -7.57 -5.48
N GLN A 298 16.52 -6.68 -6.47
CA GLN A 298 15.34 -6.42 -7.29
C GLN A 298 14.96 -7.71 -8.03
N SER A 299 13.75 -8.19 -7.77
CA SER A 299 13.21 -9.43 -8.32
C SER A 299 12.20 -9.14 -9.42
N VAL A 300 11.37 -8.12 -9.22
CA VAL A 300 10.30 -7.71 -10.14
C VAL A 300 10.43 -6.22 -10.41
N ASP A 301 10.29 -5.87 -11.69
CA ASP A 301 10.05 -4.52 -12.18
C ASP A 301 8.93 -4.61 -13.21
N LEU A 302 7.73 -4.18 -12.82
CA LEU A 302 6.54 -4.24 -13.66
C LEU A 302 5.91 -2.87 -13.76
N THR A 303 5.87 -2.33 -14.98
CA THR A 303 5.03 -1.19 -15.31
C THR A 303 3.81 -1.65 -16.10
N TYR A 304 2.63 -1.38 -15.59
CA TYR A 304 1.37 -1.61 -16.30
C TYR A 304 0.57 -0.32 -16.41
N LYS A 305 0.13 0.01 -17.62
CA LYS A 305 -0.68 1.20 -17.90
C LYS A 305 -1.79 0.82 -18.85
N GLU A 306 -3.01 1.15 -18.47
CA GLU A 306 -4.17 0.97 -19.33
C GLU A 306 -5.09 2.19 -19.23
N LYS A 307 -5.55 2.67 -20.38
CA LYS A 307 -6.49 3.79 -20.48
C LYS A 307 -7.57 3.46 -21.50
N THR A 308 -8.82 3.62 -21.09
CA THR A 308 -10.00 3.41 -21.92
C THR A 308 -10.75 4.72 -22.07
N THR A 309 -11.10 5.10 -23.30
CA THR A 309 -11.87 6.31 -23.60
C THR A 309 -13.06 5.94 -24.48
N ILE A 310 -14.25 6.43 -24.14
CA ILE A 310 -15.48 6.29 -24.96
C ILE A 310 -16.16 7.65 -25.04
N SER A 311 -16.74 7.97 -26.20
CA SER A 311 -17.51 9.20 -26.40
C SER A 311 -18.78 8.97 -27.23
N GLY A 312 -19.75 9.86 -27.07
CA GLY A 312 -21.06 9.80 -27.74
C GLY A 312 -22.17 9.37 -26.78
N VAL A 313 -23.11 8.57 -27.31
CA VAL A 313 -24.15 7.92 -26.50
C VAL A 313 -23.59 6.62 -25.95
N ILE A 314 -23.48 6.52 -24.63
CA ILE A 314 -22.91 5.41 -23.89
C ILE A 314 -24.08 4.64 -23.27
N GLU A 315 -24.45 3.51 -23.89
CA GLU A 315 -25.48 2.63 -23.33
C GLU A 315 -25.02 1.95 -22.04
N SER A 316 -23.75 1.53 -22.00
CA SER A 316 -23.11 1.03 -20.79
C SER A 316 -21.59 1.16 -20.89
N PHE A 317 -20.98 1.55 -19.79
CA PHE A 317 -19.54 1.47 -19.56
C PHE A 317 -19.33 0.93 -18.15
N SER A 318 -18.46 -0.07 -18.01
CA SER A 318 -18.03 -0.55 -16.72
C SER A 318 -16.57 -0.94 -16.78
N LYS A 319 -15.81 -0.51 -15.78
CA LYS A 319 -14.43 -0.90 -15.59
C LYS A 319 -14.18 -1.14 -14.11
N SER A 320 -13.61 -2.29 -13.80
CA SER A 320 -13.15 -2.67 -12.46
C SER A 320 -11.65 -2.91 -12.51
N MET A 321 -10.93 -2.32 -11.58
CA MET A 321 -9.48 -2.36 -11.47
C MET A 321 -9.15 -2.74 -10.03
N SER A 322 -8.24 -3.68 -9.86
CA SER A 322 -7.85 -4.21 -8.56
C SER A 322 -6.37 -4.55 -8.63
N VAL A 323 -5.61 -4.08 -7.65
CA VAL A 323 -4.25 -4.53 -7.41
C VAL A 323 -4.18 -4.99 -5.98
N GLN A 324 -3.67 -6.20 -5.80
CA GLN A 324 -3.47 -6.80 -4.50
C GLN A 324 -2.00 -7.19 -4.39
N ASP A 325 -1.34 -6.55 -3.44
CA ASP A 325 0.02 -6.80 -3.05
C ASP A 325 0.08 -7.73 -1.86
N ALA A 326 1.26 -8.31 -1.65
CA ALA A 326 1.50 -9.25 -0.58
C ALA A 326 0.63 -10.52 -0.69
N VAL A 327 0.66 -11.25 -1.80
CA VAL A 327 0.24 -12.66 -1.80
C VAL A 327 1.14 -13.47 -2.72
N ARG A 328 2.15 -14.15 -2.16
CA ARG A 328 2.85 -15.24 -2.85
C ARG A 328 1.93 -16.45 -2.80
N ARG A 329 1.32 -16.75 -3.94
CA ARG A 329 0.61 -18.02 -4.16
C ARG A 329 1.66 -19.13 -4.23
N LEU A 330 1.78 -19.95 -3.18
CA LEU A 330 2.58 -21.19 -3.20
C LEU A 330 1.87 -22.29 -3.98
#